data_AF-A0A7J9R7B7-F1
#
_entry.id   AF-A0A7J9R7B7-F1
#
_cell.length_a   1.000
_cell.length_b   1.000
_cell.length_c   1.000
_cell.angle_alpha   90.00
_cell.angle_beta   90.00
_cell.angle_gamma   90.00
#
_symmetry.space_group_name_H-M   'P 1'
#
loop_
_entity.id
_entity.type
_entity.pdbx_description
1 polymer ?
#
loop_
_entity_poly.entity_id
_entity_poly.type
_entity_poly.pdbx_seq_one_letter_code
_entity_poly.pdbx_strand_id
1 'polypeptide(L)' 'TSDDVITAESDYGIKVPAVVEKDNFFGTQFHPEKSGKVGTIMIENFLNECKK' A
#
# COMPACT_ATOMS: atom_id res chain seq x y z
N THR A 1 4.99 12.47 11.45
CA THR A 1 5.33 11.67 10.26
C THR A 1 5.37 12.62 9.10
N SER A 2 6.20 12.36 8.10
CA SER A 2 6.18 13.08 6.84
C SER A 2 4.89 12.70 6.10
N ASP A 3 3.90 13.60 6.02
CA ASP A 3 2.61 13.29 5.34
C ASP A 3 2.78 13.11 3.82
N ASP A 4 3.92 13.57 3.28
CA ASP A 4 4.30 13.47 1.87
C ASP A 4 4.47 12.03 1.36
N VAL A 5 4.62 11.05 2.25
CA VAL A 5 4.78 9.64 1.86
C VAL A 5 3.50 8.82 1.99
N ILE A 6 2.41 9.39 2.52
CA ILE A 6 1.15 8.65 2.73
C ILE A 6 0.32 8.73 1.45
N THR A 7 0.12 7.58 0.79
CA THR A 7 -0.65 7.52 -0.47
C THR A 7 -2.06 6.98 -0.27
N ALA A 8 -2.30 6.26 0.83
CA ALA A 8 -3.65 5.87 1.24
C ALA A 8 -3.78 5.81 2.75
N GLU A 9 -4.98 6.16 3.24
CA GLU A 9 -5.36 6.09 4.64
C GLU A 9 -6.53 5.11 4.83
N SER A 10 -6.65 4.54 6.03
CA SER A 10 -7.83 3.81 6.49
C SER A 10 -8.43 4.54 7.69
N ASP A 11 -9.76 4.48 7.83
CA ASP A 11 -10.44 4.93 9.04
C ASP A 11 -10.57 3.74 10.01
N TYR A 12 -10.04 3.90 11.21
CA TYR A 12 -10.19 2.97 12.32
C TYR A 12 -10.49 3.72 13.62
N GLY A 13 -11.44 4.67 13.57
CA GLY A 13 -11.73 5.62 14.65
C GLY A 13 -10.76 6.80 14.71
N ILE A 14 -9.59 6.64 14.09
CA ILE A 14 -8.70 7.70 13.64
C ILE A 14 -8.23 7.35 12.23
N LYS A 15 -7.75 8.35 11.49
CA LYS A 15 -7.04 8.11 10.23
C LYS A 15 -5.70 7.46 10.50
N VAL A 16 -5.44 6.33 9.85
CA VAL A 16 -4.16 5.63 9.92
C VAL A 16 -3.58 5.44 8.51
N PRO A 17 -2.25 5.54 8.32
CA PRO A 17 -1.63 5.22 7.05
C PRO A 17 -1.85 3.76 6.68
N ALA A 18 -2.48 3.52 5.54
CA ALA A 18 -2.70 2.17 5.00
C ALA A 18 -1.65 1.79 3.95
N VAL A 19 -1.22 2.77 3.15
CA VAL A 19 -0.18 2.62 2.13
C VAL A 19 0.76 3.82 2.21
N VAL A 20 2.05 3.55 2.11
CA VAL A 20 3.10 4.57 1.98
C VAL A 20 3.95 4.31 0.74
N GLU A 21 4.43 5.38 0.14
CA GLU A 21 5.29 5.35 -1.03
C GLU A 21 6.35 6.45 -0.92
N LYS A 22 7.59 6.10 -1.28
CA LYS A 22 8.66 7.06 -1.46
C LYS A 22 9.64 6.53 -2.49
N ASP A 23 9.75 7.22 -3.62
CA ASP A 23 10.57 6.79 -4.74
C ASP A 23 10.21 5.35 -5.16
N ASN A 24 11.14 4.41 -5.06
CA ASN A 24 10.91 2.99 -5.36
C ASN A 24 10.51 2.15 -4.14
N PHE A 25 10.28 2.77 -2.97
CA PHE A 25 9.83 2.09 -1.76
C PHE A 25 8.32 2.13 -1.66
N PHE A 26 7.72 0.95 -1.45
CA PHE A 26 6.29 0.78 -1.24
C PHE A 26 6.07 0.02 0.06
N GLY A 27 5.10 0.45 0.86
CA GLY A 27 4.73 -0.21 2.12
C GLY A 27 3.22 -0.30 2.26
N THR A 28 2.74 -1.44 2.77
CA THR A 28 1.33 -1.64 3.11
C THR A 28 1.24 -2.03 4.57
N GLN A 29 0.29 -1.45 5.30
CA GLN A 29 0.01 -1.84 6.68
C GLN A 29 -0.79 -3.15 6.75
N PHE A 30 -1.65 -3.39 5.76
CA PHE A 30 -2.39 -4.64 5.63
C PHE A 30 -1.54 -5.73 4.98
N HIS A 31 -2.06 -6.97 5.02
CA HIS A 31 -1.44 -8.14 4.40
C HIS A 31 -2.08 -8.41 3.03
N PRO A 32 -1.52 -7.90 1.91
CA PRO A 32 -2.12 -8.11 0.59
C PRO A 32 -2.29 -9.61 0.25
N GLU A 33 -1.42 -10.49 0.75
CA GLU A 33 -1.54 -11.94 0.60
C GLU A 33 -2.75 -12.55 1.31
N LYS A 34 -3.33 -11.85 2.29
CA LYS A 34 -4.53 -12.27 3.04
C LYS A 34 -5.81 -11.58 2.58
N SER A 35 -5.73 -10.71 1.56
CA SER A 35 -6.85 -9.91 1.06
C SER A 35 -7.59 -10.53 -0.14
N GLY A 36 -7.39 -11.83 -0.38
CA GLY A 36 -8.05 -12.59 -1.45
C GLY A 36 -7.80 -12.00 -2.84
N LYS A 37 -8.83 -11.97 -3.70
CA LYS A 37 -8.72 -11.51 -5.09
C LYS A 37 -8.22 -10.06 -5.21
N VAL A 38 -8.63 -9.18 -4.30
CA VAL A 38 -8.17 -7.78 -4.27
C VAL A 38 -6.68 -7.72 -3.94
N GLY A 39 -6.26 -8.53 -2.97
CA GLY A 39 -4.86 -8.70 -2.60
C GLY A 39 -3.97 -9.18 -3.75
N THR A 40 -4.44 -10.15 -4.54
CA THR A 40 -3.74 -10.63 -5.74
C THR A 40 -3.51 -9.50 -6.74
N ILE A 41 -4.53 -8.68 -7.02
CA ILE A 41 -4.42 -7.54 -7.94
C ILE A 41 -3.37 -6.53 -7.43
N MET A 42 -3.33 -6.27 -6.11
CA MET A 42 -2.34 -5.37 -5.52
C MET A 42 -0.91 -5.88 -5.72
N ILE A 43 -0.68 -7.18 -5.50
CA ILE A 43 0.64 -7.80 -5.71
C ILE A 43 1.02 -7.78 -7.19
N GLU A 44 0.11 -8.10 -8.11
CA GLU A 44 0.36 -8.04 -9.55
C GLU A 44 0.73 -6.63 -10.02
N ASN A 45 0.03 -5.61 -9.52
CA ASN A 45 0.34 -4.21 -9.80
C ASN A 45 1.75 -3.85 -9.31
N PHE A 46 2.09 -4.21 -8.07
CA PHE A 46 3.43 -3.97 -7.53
C PHE A 46 4.52 -4.64 -8.36
N LEU A 47 4.33 -5.91 -8.74
CA LEU A 47 5.28 -6.63 -9.60
C LEU A 47 5.41 -6.01 -10.99
N ASN A 48 4.37 -5.38 -11.52
CA ASN A 48 4.43 -4.66 -12.78
C ASN A 48 5.20 -3.35 -12.63
N GLU A 49 5.02 -2.61 -11.53
CA GLU A 49 5.83 -1.41 -11.24
C GLU A 49 7.32 -1.75 -11.08
N CYS A 50 7.67 -2.87 -10.42
CA CYS A 50 9.08 -3.29 -10.28
C CYS A 50 9.76 -3.68 -11.60
N LYS A 51 9.00 -3.88 -12.68
CA LYS A 51 9.53 -4.25 -14.01
C LYS A 51 9.72 -3.04 -14.93
N LYS A 52 9.23 -1.86 -14.54
CA LYS A 52 9.44 -0.61 -15.29
C LYS A 52 10.85 -0.09 -15.05
#